data_AF-A0A8S1F0D2-F1
#
_entry.id   AF-A0A8S1F0D2-F1
#
_cell.length_a   1.000
_cell.length_b   1.000
_cell.length_c   1.000
_cell.angle_alpha   90.00
_cell.angle_beta   90.00
_cell.angle_gamma   90.00
#
_symmetry.space_group_name_H-M   'P 1'
#
loop_
_entity.id
_entity.type
_entity.pdbx_description
1 polymer ?
#
loop_
_entity_poly.entity_id
_entity_poly.type
_entity_poly.pdbx_seq_one_letter_code
_entity_poly.pdbx_strand_id
1 'polypeptide(L)'
;MTDIEVYSTIVTGFEGIGASEVSRKIPNAKNVAAGRGFVRFAVEPENLSKIEDLRSVDNLFVVIYENTIIGLREMQKEEAIATIKDQISFMNWKNAIEAWQIAHKRPIYGGSQKIVEQMRKFMKDGTPSEVSETSPSFRVTCKRAGDKSVHQFSSMDAAWHFGAHINNVFGWKVDMKKFDIEVYLRIEKDSVSVMMALNGESMFKRNIVAYGPTTMRSTVCYCMTALADPKPGEIVVDTMCGGGSIPIEGAHAFRGVAFFGGDNHPLALQRCHSNWKENELNGAFCDFFLWSAVCLPLKSNSIDAIITDMPFGKKLGSVMDNRILYPKLLEEWKRVLRIGGRLVLLTHDRRSIDAAILKDRENWRTDSTHMVNMGGLTCLCIRLTNIKCE
;
A
#
# COMPACT_ATOMS: atom_id res chain seq x y z
N MET A 1 -13.40 -7.65 24.43
CA MET A 1 -12.88 -6.37 23.86
C MET A 1 -13.65 -6.16 22.57
N THR A 2 -14.10 -4.94 22.27
CA THR A 2 -14.85 -4.67 21.04
C THR A 2 -13.96 -4.88 19.81
N ASP A 3 -14.57 -5.07 18.65
CA ASP A 3 -13.81 -5.10 17.39
C ASP A 3 -12.97 -3.83 17.24
N ILE A 4 -11.80 -3.98 16.63
CA ILE A 4 -10.85 -2.90 16.36
C ILE A 4 -11.07 -2.45 14.92
N GLU A 5 -11.49 -1.20 14.74
CA GLU A 5 -11.61 -0.59 13.43
C GLU A 5 -10.22 -0.26 12.87
N VAL A 6 -9.88 -0.88 11.75
CA VAL A 6 -8.61 -0.69 11.03
C VAL A 6 -8.86 0.11 9.77
N TYR A 7 -8.06 1.13 9.56
CA TYR A 7 -7.93 1.86 8.31
C TYR A 7 -6.59 1.51 7.69
N SER A 8 -6.59 1.08 6.44
CA SER A 8 -5.37 0.80 5.68
C SER A 8 -5.28 1.68 4.45
N THR A 9 -4.11 2.26 4.18
CA THR A 9 -3.89 2.98 2.92
C THR A 9 -3.46 2.01 1.84
N ILE A 10 -3.98 2.16 0.64
CA ILE A 10 -3.61 1.35 -0.54
C ILE A 10 -3.37 2.28 -1.73
N VAL A 11 -2.61 1.80 -2.71
CA VAL A 11 -2.47 2.52 -3.98
C VAL A 11 -3.83 2.59 -4.68
N THR A 12 -4.21 3.80 -5.09
CA THR A 12 -5.50 4.03 -5.76
C THR A 12 -5.59 3.18 -7.01
N GLY A 13 -6.75 2.56 -7.27
CA GLY A 13 -6.98 1.63 -8.37
C GLY A 13 -6.92 0.15 -7.96
N PHE A 14 -6.34 -0.16 -6.79
CA PHE A 14 -6.25 -1.55 -6.28
C PHE A 14 -7.10 -1.80 -5.02
N GLU A 15 -8.02 -0.92 -4.68
CA GLU A 15 -8.85 -1.03 -3.49
C GLU A 15 -9.62 -2.36 -3.44
N GLY A 16 -10.14 -2.83 -4.58
CA GLY A 16 -10.84 -4.11 -4.67
C GLY A 16 -9.92 -5.30 -4.38
N ILE A 17 -8.65 -5.23 -4.77
CA ILE A 17 -7.65 -6.26 -4.44
C ILE A 17 -7.34 -6.24 -2.95
N GLY A 18 -7.22 -5.05 -2.34
CA GLY A 18 -7.02 -4.92 -0.90
C GLY A 18 -8.19 -5.47 -0.10
N ALA A 19 -9.43 -5.14 -0.47
CA ALA A 19 -10.63 -5.67 0.19
C ALA A 19 -10.73 -7.19 0.07
N SER A 20 -10.41 -7.74 -1.10
CA SER A 20 -10.36 -9.20 -1.32
C SER A 20 -9.24 -9.87 -0.51
N GLU A 21 -8.07 -9.23 -0.39
CA GLU A 21 -7.00 -9.75 0.46
C GLU A 21 -7.42 -9.78 1.93
N VAL A 22 -7.97 -8.68 2.46
CA VAL A 22 -8.46 -8.59 3.84
C VAL A 22 -9.47 -9.70 4.12
N SER A 23 -10.47 -9.84 3.25
CA SER A 23 -11.54 -10.83 3.42
C SER A 23 -11.02 -12.28 3.41
N ARG A 24 -9.92 -12.56 2.70
CA ARG A 24 -9.32 -13.90 2.64
C ARG A 24 -8.36 -14.19 3.79
N LYS A 25 -7.57 -13.20 4.20
CA LYS A 25 -6.45 -13.40 5.14
C LYS A 25 -6.80 -13.11 6.59
N ILE A 26 -7.77 -12.23 6.84
CA ILE A 26 -8.14 -11.81 8.19
C ILE A 26 -9.39 -12.57 8.61
N PRO A 27 -9.30 -13.52 9.57
CA PRO A 27 -10.46 -14.28 10.01
C PRO A 27 -11.52 -13.38 10.62
N ASN A 28 -12.78 -13.65 10.29
CA ASN A 28 -13.94 -12.92 10.78
C ASN A 28 -13.86 -11.40 10.56
N ALA A 29 -13.13 -10.91 9.55
CA ALA A 29 -13.12 -9.48 9.25
C ALA A 29 -14.54 -8.99 8.91
N LYS A 30 -14.98 -7.93 9.59
CA LYS A 30 -16.31 -7.34 9.41
C LYS A 30 -16.20 -6.00 8.71
N ASN A 31 -17.30 -5.55 8.10
CA ASN A 31 -17.41 -4.22 7.49
C ASN A 31 -16.27 -3.88 6.52
N VAL A 32 -15.79 -4.86 5.74
CA VAL A 32 -14.71 -4.65 4.77
C VAL A 32 -15.19 -3.71 3.68
N ALA A 33 -14.68 -2.47 3.69
CA ALA A 33 -15.11 -1.40 2.82
C ALA A 33 -13.91 -0.80 2.08
N ALA A 34 -13.96 -0.84 0.76
CA ALA A 34 -13.02 -0.15 -0.12
C ALA A 34 -13.48 1.30 -0.37
N GLY A 35 -12.55 2.24 -0.29
CA GLY A 35 -12.75 3.63 -0.70
C GLY A 35 -11.48 4.18 -1.33
N ARG A 36 -11.55 5.32 -2.01
CA ARG A 36 -10.43 5.82 -2.82
C ARG A 36 -9.12 5.89 -2.04
N GLY A 37 -8.17 5.01 -2.38
CA GLY A 37 -6.85 4.89 -1.75
C GLY A 37 -6.86 4.26 -0.34
N PHE A 38 -7.93 3.57 0.06
CA PHE A 38 -7.98 2.87 1.34
C PHE A 38 -8.89 1.64 1.37
N VAL A 39 -8.64 0.77 2.35
CA VAL A 39 -9.57 -0.30 2.75
C VAL A 39 -9.75 -0.20 4.27
N ARG A 40 -10.99 -0.22 4.72
CA ARG A 40 -11.38 -0.24 6.14
C ARG A 40 -12.04 -1.55 6.49
N PHE A 41 -11.85 -2.01 7.71
CA PHE A 41 -12.46 -3.24 8.22
C PHE A 41 -12.36 -3.28 9.74
N ALA A 42 -13.27 -4.02 10.37
CA ALA A 42 -13.20 -4.33 11.79
C ALA A 42 -12.56 -5.71 11.98
N VAL A 43 -11.68 -5.84 12.98
CA VAL A 43 -10.99 -7.08 13.31
C VAL A 43 -11.06 -7.37 14.81
N GLU A 44 -11.22 -8.64 15.16
CA GLU A 44 -11.16 -9.08 16.54
C GLU A 44 -9.72 -8.92 17.08
N PRO A 45 -9.53 -8.48 18.34
CA PRO A 45 -8.19 -8.20 18.87
C PRO A 45 -7.20 -9.38 18.78
N GLU A 46 -7.69 -10.61 18.91
CA GLU A 46 -6.90 -11.84 18.76
C GLU A 46 -6.36 -12.06 17.34
N ASN A 47 -7.03 -11.49 16.34
CA ASN A 47 -6.65 -11.56 14.93
C ASN A 47 -5.90 -10.31 14.46
N LEU A 48 -5.74 -9.28 15.31
CA LEU A 48 -5.09 -8.03 14.91
C LEU A 48 -3.66 -8.24 14.44
N SER A 49 -2.90 -9.17 15.03
CA SER A 49 -1.52 -9.46 14.59
C SER A 49 -1.42 -9.95 13.14
N LYS A 50 -2.49 -10.51 12.58
CA LYS A 50 -2.53 -11.02 11.19
C LYS A 50 -2.57 -9.92 10.14
N ILE A 51 -2.85 -8.66 10.53
CA ILE A 51 -2.85 -7.54 9.58
C ILE A 51 -1.44 -7.28 9.01
N GLU A 52 -0.38 -7.69 9.72
CA GLU A 52 1.01 -7.59 9.25
C GLU A 52 1.27 -8.49 8.02
N ASP A 53 0.44 -9.53 7.81
CA ASP A 53 0.55 -10.44 6.66
C ASP A 53 -0.11 -9.90 5.39
N LEU A 54 -0.77 -8.74 5.48
CA LEU A 54 -1.33 -8.03 4.33
C LEU A 54 -0.20 -7.47 3.46
N ARG A 55 -0.33 -7.65 2.15
CA ARG A 55 0.69 -7.29 1.15
C ARG A 55 0.23 -6.20 0.20
N SER A 56 -1.07 -5.96 0.06
CA SER A 56 -1.61 -4.89 -0.80
C SER A 56 -1.55 -3.50 -0.16
N VAL A 57 -1.47 -3.42 1.17
CA VAL A 57 -1.59 -2.16 1.92
C VAL A 57 -0.24 -1.51 2.17
N ASP A 58 -0.17 -0.18 2.12
CA ASP A 58 1.03 0.61 2.38
C ASP A 58 1.22 0.92 3.88
N ASN A 59 0.14 1.25 4.60
CA ASN A 59 0.16 1.62 6.02
C ASN A 59 -1.16 1.19 6.69
N LEU A 60 -1.09 0.89 7.97
CA LEU A 60 -2.17 0.37 8.81
C LEU A 60 -2.35 1.30 10.01
N PHE A 61 -3.61 1.60 10.32
CA PHE A 61 -3.96 2.46 11.44
C PHE A 61 -5.15 1.87 12.19
N VAL A 62 -5.17 2.00 13.51
CA VAL A 62 -6.39 1.85 14.30
C VAL A 62 -7.15 3.17 14.28
N VAL A 63 -8.45 3.12 13.97
CA VAL A 63 -9.33 4.29 14.02
C VAL A 63 -9.77 4.53 15.46
N ILE A 64 -9.44 5.71 16.00
CA ILE A 64 -9.71 6.04 17.41
C ILE A 64 -10.87 7.03 17.56
N TYR A 65 -11.14 7.80 16.51
CA TYR A 65 -12.21 8.77 16.45
C TYR A 65 -12.58 9.11 15.01
N GLU A 66 -13.86 9.29 14.74
CA GLU A 66 -14.34 9.82 13.48
C GLU A 66 -15.66 10.55 13.71
N ASN A 67 -15.74 11.80 13.25
CA ASN A 67 -16.95 12.59 13.37
C ASN A 67 -16.98 13.71 12.32
N THR A 68 -18.15 14.31 12.14
CA THR A 68 -18.33 15.53 11.35
C THR A 68 -18.45 16.73 12.28
N ILE A 69 -17.55 17.70 12.14
CA ILE A 69 -17.61 18.99 12.83
C ILE A 69 -18.34 19.96 11.90
N ILE A 70 -19.62 20.21 12.18
CA ILE A 70 -20.47 21.09 11.37
C ILE A 70 -19.86 22.49 11.33
N GLY A 71 -19.67 23.04 10.12
CA GLY A 71 -19.16 24.39 9.95
C GLY A 71 -17.63 24.51 9.95
N LEU A 72 -16.88 23.40 10.00
CA LEU A 72 -15.42 23.43 10.14
C LEU A 72 -14.72 24.18 9.00
N ARG A 73 -15.31 24.18 7.80
CA ARG A 73 -14.79 24.91 6.63
C ARG A 73 -14.92 26.42 6.78
N GLU A 74 -15.97 26.86 7.45
CA GLU A 74 -16.33 28.26 7.61
C GLU A 74 -15.66 28.88 8.86
N MET A 75 -15.27 28.06 9.84
CA MET A 75 -14.61 28.50 11.07
C MET A 75 -13.30 29.25 10.80
N GLN A 76 -13.04 30.26 11.63
CA GLN A 76 -11.74 30.92 11.69
C GLN A 76 -10.69 29.94 12.25
N LYS A 77 -9.42 30.20 11.94
CA LYS A 77 -8.30 29.30 12.29
C LYS A 77 -8.31 28.88 13.76
N GLU A 78 -8.40 29.84 14.67
CA GLU A 78 -8.29 29.61 16.11
C GLU A 78 -9.47 28.78 16.63
N GLU A 79 -10.68 29.09 16.17
CA GLU A 79 -11.92 28.38 16.52
C GLU A 79 -11.91 26.94 15.99
N ALA A 80 -11.51 26.76 14.72
CA ALA A 80 -11.42 25.43 14.11
C ALA A 80 -10.44 24.53 14.86
N ILE A 81 -9.27 25.08 15.20
CA ILE A 81 -8.23 24.35 15.94
C ILE A 81 -8.68 24.01 17.35
N ALA A 82 -9.33 24.94 18.06
CA ALA A 82 -9.91 24.69 19.38
C ALA A 82 -10.94 23.56 19.30
N THR A 83 -11.88 23.64 18.34
CA THR A 83 -12.95 22.65 18.15
C THR A 83 -12.39 21.25 17.86
N ILE A 84 -11.34 21.14 17.04
CA ILE A 84 -10.66 19.86 16.75
C ILE A 84 -10.00 19.30 18.03
N LYS A 85 -9.32 20.14 18.81
CA LYS A 85 -8.67 19.71 20.06
C LYS A 85 -9.66 19.20 21.08
N ASP A 86 -10.80 19.87 21.21
CA ASP A 86 -11.84 19.51 22.18
C ASP A 86 -12.44 18.12 21.91
N GLN A 87 -12.25 17.58 20.69
CA GLN A 87 -12.64 16.22 20.37
C GLN A 87 -11.82 15.15 21.10
N ILE A 88 -10.68 15.48 21.70
CA ILE A 88 -9.73 14.51 22.27
C ILE A 88 -10.37 13.58 23.31
N SER A 89 -11.36 14.10 24.04
CA SER A 89 -12.06 13.41 25.12
C SER A 89 -13.01 12.32 24.62
N PHE A 90 -13.49 12.42 23.37
CA PHE A 90 -14.36 11.43 22.74
C PHE A 90 -13.61 10.29 22.05
N MET A 91 -12.28 10.38 21.96
CA MET A 91 -11.47 9.39 21.24
C MET A 91 -11.24 8.15 22.11
N ASN A 92 -11.29 6.97 21.48
CA ASN A 92 -11.10 5.71 22.18
C ASN A 92 -9.60 5.39 22.36
N TRP A 93 -8.94 6.17 23.22
CA TRP A 93 -7.52 6.00 23.55
C TRP A 93 -7.19 4.65 24.17
N LYS A 94 -8.14 4.02 24.86
CA LYS A 94 -7.96 2.67 25.39
C LYS A 94 -7.72 1.66 24.27
N ASN A 95 -8.64 1.61 23.30
CA ASN A 95 -8.53 0.70 22.15
C ASN A 95 -7.30 1.04 21.29
N ALA A 96 -6.97 2.33 21.16
CA ALA A 96 -5.78 2.79 20.46
C ALA A 96 -4.52 2.09 21.02
N ILE A 97 -4.30 2.24 22.32
CA ILE A 97 -3.10 1.73 23.01
C ILE A 97 -3.08 0.20 23.01
N GLU A 98 -4.22 -0.45 23.22
CA GLU A 98 -4.32 -1.91 23.16
C GLU A 98 -3.97 -2.44 21.77
N ALA A 99 -4.53 -1.86 20.70
CA ALA A 99 -4.22 -2.24 19.32
C ALA A 99 -2.73 -2.04 18.99
N TRP A 100 -2.16 -0.91 19.40
CA TRP A 100 -0.74 -0.62 19.14
C TRP A 100 0.20 -1.57 19.86
N GLN A 101 -0.09 -1.93 21.12
CA GLN A 101 0.75 -2.86 21.87
C GLN A 101 0.71 -4.27 21.27
N ILE A 102 -0.46 -4.70 20.78
CA ILE A 102 -0.62 -5.97 20.06
C ILE A 102 0.20 -5.95 18.77
N ALA A 103 0.06 -4.90 17.94
CA ALA A 103 0.78 -4.78 16.68
C ALA A 103 2.30 -4.72 16.88
N HIS A 104 2.78 -3.88 17.79
CA HIS A 104 4.22 -3.69 18.00
C HIS A 104 4.85 -4.75 18.92
N LYS A 105 4.04 -5.66 19.48
CA LYS A 105 4.47 -6.72 20.41
C LYS A 105 5.31 -6.16 21.57
N ARG A 106 5.02 -4.93 22.00
CA ARG A 106 5.71 -4.22 23.08
C ARG A 106 4.73 -3.41 23.94
N PRO A 107 4.90 -3.37 25.26
CA PRO A 107 4.03 -2.60 26.14
C PRO A 107 4.37 -1.11 26.09
N ILE A 108 3.35 -0.26 26.28
CA ILE A 108 3.52 1.14 26.67
C ILE A 108 3.52 1.18 28.20
N TYR A 109 4.39 1.99 28.81
CA TYR A 109 4.46 2.11 30.26
C TYR A 109 3.10 2.50 30.87
N GLY A 110 2.57 1.67 31.76
CA GLY A 110 1.25 1.83 32.38
C GLY A 110 0.06 1.38 31.50
N GLY A 111 0.31 1.01 30.25
CA GLY A 111 -0.69 0.49 29.32
C GLY A 111 -1.88 1.42 29.09
N SER A 112 -2.99 0.84 28.64
CA SER A 112 -4.21 1.58 28.33
C SER A 112 -4.88 2.19 29.58
N GLN A 113 -4.69 1.57 30.76
CA GLN A 113 -5.24 2.05 32.03
C GLN A 113 -4.68 3.42 32.41
N LYS A 114 -3.35 3.60 32.36
CA LYS A 114 -2.71 4.89 32.67
C LYS A 114 -3.21 6.00 31.76
N ILE A 115 -3.35 5.73 30.46
CA ILE A 115 -3.83 6.71 29.48
C ILE A 115 -5.27 7.15 29.77
N VAL A 116 -6.14 6.20 30.16
CA VAL A 116 -7.52 6.51 30.56
C VAL A 116 -7.56 7.34 31.85
N GLU A 117 -6.70 7.03 32.83
CA GLU A 117 -6.60 7.80 34.07
C GLU A 117 -6.10 9.22 33.84
N GLN A 118 -5.07 9.39 33.01
CA GLN A 118 -4.54 10.70 32.61
C GLN A 118 -5.62 11.54 31.92
N MET A 119 -6.38 10.95 30.99
CA MET A 119 -7.51 11.62 30.36
C MET A 119 -8.58 12.04 31.38
N ARG A 120 -8.96 11.14 32.30
CA ARG A 120 -9.95 11.45 33.35
C ARG A 120 -9.49 12.58 34.27
N LYS A 121 -8.22 12.58 34.66
CA LYS A 121 -7.62 13.65 35.48
C LYS A 121 -7.68 14.98 34.73
N PHE A 122 -7.18 15.01 33.50
CA PHE A 122 -7.18 16.20 32.66
C PHE A 122 -8.61 16.76 32.44
N MET A 123 -9.60 15.90 32.20
CA MET A 123 -11.00 16.33 32.06
C MET A 123 -11.63 16.86 33.36
N LYS A 124 -11.13 16.45 34.53
CA LYS A 124 -11.67 16.85 35.83
C LYS A 124 -11.18 18.23 36.26
N ASP A 125 -9.89 18.49 36.11
CA ASP A 125 -9.25 19.68 36.69
C ASP A 125 -8.32 20.44 35.72
N GLY A 126 -8.19 19.98 34.47
CA GLY A 126 -7.35 20.61 33.46
C GLY A 126 -5.85 20.45 33.71
N THR A 127 -5.44 19.66 34.72
CA THR A 127 -4.02 19.52 35.09
C THR A 127 -3.26 18.75 34.03
N PRO A 128 -2.22 19.34 33.41
CA PRO A 128 -1.38 18.63 32.46
C PRO A 128 -0.65 17.44 33.10
N SER A 129 -0.44 16.38 32.33
CA SER A 129 0.44 15.28 32.70
C SER A 129 1.90 15.68 32.52
N GLU A 130 2.74 15.38 33.51
CA GLU A 130 4.17 15.61 33.40
C GLU A 130 4.83 14.61 32.45
N VAL A 131 5.81 15.10 31.69
CA VAL A 131 6.67 14.26 30.85
C VAL A 131 7.71 13.58 31.73
N SER A 132 7.80 12.26 31.63
CA SER A 132 8.72 11.43 32.42
C SER A 132 9.67 10.63 31.53
N GLU A 133 10.73 10.05 32.10
CA GLU A 133 11.64 9.19 31.33
C GLU A 133 10.92 8.01 30.66
N THR A 134 9.91 7.45 31.32
CA THR A 134 9.10 6.33 30.83
C THR A 134 7.95 6.75 29.90
N SER A 135 7.76 8.04 29.66
CA SER A 135 6.78 8.53 28.68
C SER A 135 7.17 8.11 27.26
N PRO A 136 6.24 7.58 26.45
CA PRO A 136 6.52 7.23 25.07
C PRO A 136 6.83 8.49 24.26
N SER A 137 7.64 8.31 23.22
CA SER A 137 7.87 9.34 22.21
C SER A 137 6.77 9.29 21.15
N PHE A 138 6.33 10.44 20.65
CA PHE A 138 5.26 10.49 19.65
C PHE A 138 5.41 11.64 18.66
N ARG A 139 4.72 11.52 17.53
CA ARG A 139 4.46 12.62 16.61
C ARG A 139 2.99 12.66 16.21
N VAL A 140 2.57 13.83 15.71
CA VAL A 140 1.30 13.99 15.01
C VAL A 140 1.56 14.28 13.55
N THR A 141 0.92 13.51 12.68
CA THR A 141 0.88 13.78 11.23
C THR A 141 -0.54 14.21 10.87
N CYS A 142 -0.67 15.36 10.21
CA CYS A 142 -1.97 15.81 9.70
C CYS A 142 -2.00 15.78 8.18
N LYS A 143 -3.06 15.18 7.62
CA LYS A 143 -3.37 15.22 6.19
C LYS A 143 -4.76 15.79 5.97
N ARG A 144 -4.79 16.98 5.37
CA ARG A 144 -6.00 17.56 4.79
C ARG A 144 -6.21 16.98 3.39
N ALA A 145 -7.34 16.32 3.18
CA ALA A 145 -7.74 15.74 1.90
C ALA A 145 -8.65 16.71 1.13
N GLY A 146 -8.55 16.67 -0.20
CA GLY A 146 -9.27 17.60 -1.08
C GLY A 146 -8.53 18.91 -1.31
N ASP A 147 -9.29 19.95 -1.68
CA ASP A 147 -8.76 21.29 -1.89
C ASP A 147 -8.28 21.89 -0.56
N LYS A 148 -7.03 22.35 -0.55
CA LYS A 148 -6.38 22.89 0.64
C LYS A 148 -6.86 24.28 1.01
N SER A 149 -7.49 25.02 0.09
CA SER A 149 -8.04 26.36 0.32
C SER A 149 -9.34 26.35 1.14
N VAL A 150 -9.95 25.17 1.30
CA VAL A 150 -11.23 24.96 1.98
C VAL A 150 -11.18 25.21 3.50
N HIS A 151 -9.98 25.25 4.09
CA HIS A 151 -9.80 25.51 5.52
C HIS A 151 -8.88 26.71 5.72
N GLN A 152 -9.17 27.50 6.76
CA GLN A 152 -8.37 28.67 7.15
C GLN A 152 -7.10 28.31 7.96
N PHE A 153 -6.75 27.03 8.05
CA PHE A 153 -5.57 26.53 8.75
C PHE A 153 -4.78 25.54 7.88
N SER A 154 -3.48 25.43 8.13
CA SER A 154 -2.62 24.45 7.47
C SER A 154 -2.65 23.09 8.19
N SER A 155 -2.20 22.04 7.50
CA SER A 155 -1.99 20.74 8.17
C SER A 155 -0.97 20.86 9.32
N MET A 156 0.03 21.73 9.16
CA MET A 156 1.05 21.95 10.19
C MET A 156 0.45 22.60 11.44
N ASP A 157 -0.44 23.58 11.28
CA ASP A 157 -1.16 24.19 12.41
C ASP A 157 -1.95 23.12 13.18
N ALA A 158 -2.77 22.35 12.47
CA ALA A 158 -3.58 21.29 13.09
C ALA A 158 -2.71 20.24 13.80
N ALA A 159 -1.64 19.77 13.17
CA ALA A 159 -0.72 18.80 13.78
C ALA A 159 -0.01 19.37 15.03
N TRP A 160 0.48 20.61 14.95
CA TRP A 160 1.20 21.27 16.05
C TRP A 160 0.28 21.44 17.27
N HIS A 161 -0.89 22.04 17.07
CA HIS A 161 -1.83 22.33 18.16
C HIS A 161 -2.43 21.06 18.75
N PHE A 162 -2.75 20.06 17.92
CA PHE A 162 -3.25 18.78 18.39
C PHE A 162 -2.17 17.98 19.13
N GLY A 163 -0.93 18.00 18.64
CA GLY A 163 0.22 17.40 19.32
C GLY A 163 0.52 18.04 20.66
N ALA A 164 0.51 19.37 20.75
CA ALA A 164 0.63 20.08 22.03
C ALA A 164 -0.47 19.67 23.01
N HIS A 165 -1.70 19.46 22.53
CA HIS A 165 -2.79 19.00 23.38
C HIS A 165 -2.58 17.56 23.88
N ILE A 166 -2.19 16.63 23.01
CA ILE A 166 -1.83 15.25 23.39
C ILE A 166 -0.70 15.24 24.44
N ASN A 167 0.32 16.09 24.27
CA ASN A 167 1.39 16.26 25.25
C ASN A 167 0.85 16.73 26.60
N ASN A 168 -0.01 17.75 26.63
CA ASN A 168 -0.63 18.21 27.88
C ASN A 168 -1.48 17.11 28.54
N VAL A 169 -2.25 16.34 27.78
CA VAL A 169 -3.11 15.29 28.36
C VAL A 169 -2.31 14.11 28.90
N PHE A 170 -1.36 13.58 28.11
CA PHE A 170 -0.70 12.30 28.42
C PHE A 170 0.76 12.39 28.84
N GLY A 171 1.39 13.56 28.74
CA GLY A 171 2.80 13.75 29.06
C GLY A 171 3.73 12.97 28.12
N TRP A 172 3.31 12.74 26.87
CA TRP A 172 4.12 12.05 25.86
C TRP A 172 5.20 12.97 25.28
N LYS A 173 6.37 12.44 24.94
CA LYS A 173 7.51 13.23 24.42
C LYS A 173 7.35 13.49 22.93
N VAL A 174 7.33 14.74 22.49
CA VAL A 174 7.29 15.04 21.05
C VAL A 174 8.66 14.75 20.41
N ASP A 175 8.70 13.85 19.43
CA ASP A 175 9.89 13.60 18.61
C ASP A 175 9.47 13.38 17.14
N MET A 176 9.93 14.23 16.22
CA MET A 176 9.53 14.17 14.82
C MET A 176 10.29 13.11 14.00
N LYS A 177 11.38 12.55 14.55
CA LYS A 177 12.30 11.62 13.87
C LYS A 177 12.30 10.24 14.52
N LYS A 178 12.41 10.18 15.84
CA LYS A 178 12.48 8.96 16.64
C LYS A 178 11.30 8.91 17.59
N PHE A 179 10.14 8.53 17.04
CA PHE A 179 8.90 8.37 17.78
C PHE A 179 8.53 6.90 17.92
N ASP A 180 7.86 6.58 19.02
CA ASP A 180 7.22 5.29 19.23
C ASP A 180 5.83 5.27 18.60
N ILE A 181 5.09 6.36 18.77
CA ILE A 181 3.68 6.46 18.40
C ILE A 181 3.51 7.54 17.33
N GLU A 182 2.80 7.21 16.25
CA GLU A 182 2.31 8.20 15.30
C GLU A 182 0.80 8.32 15.40
N VAL A 183 0.33 9.50 15.78
CA VAL A 183 -1.10 9.86 15.72
C VAL A 183 -1.36 10.55 14.39
N TYR A 184 -2.32 10.04 13.64
CA TYR A 184 -2.67 10.51 12.31
C TYR A 184 -4.01 11.24 12.33
N LEU A 185 -3.97 12.54 12.06
CA LEU A 185 -5.13 13.41 11.93
C LEU A 185 -5.49 13.56 10.45
N ARG A 186 -6.64 13.03 10.04
CA ARG A 186 -7.18 13.21 8.69
C ARG A 186 -8.35 14.17 8.74
N ILE A 187 -8.31 15.20 7.90
CA ILE A 187 -9.39 16.19 7.80
C ILE A 187 -9.83 16.26 6.35
N GLU A 188 -11.12 16.08 6.09
CA GLU A 188 -11.71 16.19 4.76
C GLU A 188 -13.01 16.96 4.85
N LYS A 189 -13.05 18.17 4.29
CA LYS A 189 -14.19 19.09 4.45
C LYS A 189 -14.50 19.27 5.95
N ASP A 190 -15.67 18.84 6.40
CA ASP A 190 -16.13 18.93 7.79
C ASP A 190 -15.80 17.67 8.61
N SER A 191 -15.32 16.61 7.95
CA SER A 191 -15.05 15.32 8.60
C SER A 191 -13.64 15.28 9.17
N VAL A 192 -13.54 14.86 10.44
CA VAL A 192 -12.29 14.67 11.16
C VAL A 192 -12.20 13.21 11.60
N SER A 193 -11.10 12.56 11.22
CA SER A 193 -10.74 11.22 11.69
C SER A 193 -9.41 11.30 12.41
N VAL A 194 -9.33 10.70 13.58
CA VAL A 194 -8.07 10.48 14.29
C VAL A 194 -7.80 9.00 14.35
N MET A 195 -6.57 8.64 14.03
CA MET A 195 -6.12 7.27 13.93
C MET A 195 -4.73 7.16 14.54
N MET A 196 -4.27 5.94 14.84
CA MET A 196 -2.92 5.70 15.34
C MET A 196 -2.25 4.62 14.51
N ALA A 197 -1.02 4.86 14.07
CA ALA A 197 -0.29 3.94 13.20
C ALA A 197 0.00 2.61 13.91
N LEU A 198 -0.19 1.51 13.20
CA LEU A 198 0.06 0.15 13.68
C LEU A 198 1.37 -0.43 13.13
N ASN A 199 1.92 0.14 12.06
CA ASN A 199 3.22 -0.21 11.49
C ASN A 199 4.19 0.97 11.56
N GLY A 200 5.45 0.73 11.93
CA GLY A 200 6.47 1.79 12.04
C GLY A 200 7.00 2.28 10.70
N GLU A 201 7.21 1.38 9.74
CA GLU A 201 7.57 1.73 8.37
C GLU A 201 6.47 1.29 7.40
N SER A 202 6.29 2.03 6.30
CA SER A 202 5.35 1.62 5.27
C SER A 202 5.68 0.22 4.73
N MET A 203 4.66 -0.62 4.65
CA MET A 203 4.75 -2.04 4.32
C MET A 203 5.35 -2.30 2.93
N PHE A 204 5.34 -1.31 2.02
CA PHE A 204 5.97 -1.44 0.70
C PHE A 204 7.50 -1.52 0.73
N LYS A 205 8.16 -1.19 1.86
CA LYS A 205 9.64 -1.19 1.99
C LYS A 205 10.26 -2.58 2.18
N ARG A 206 9.49 -3.64 2.03
CA ARG A 206 9.95 -5.03 2.13
C ARG A 206 10.64 -5.51 0.84
N ASN A 207 11.40 -6.59 0.97
CA ASN A 207 11.92 -7.43 -0.11
C ASN A 207 12.97 -6.80 -1.05
N ILE A 208 13.35 -5.53 -0.84
CA ILE A 208 14.29 -4.82 -1.72
C ILE A 208 15.39 -4.14 -0.91
N VAL A 209 16.64 -4.50 -1.22
CA VAL A 209 17.87 -3.93 -0.64
C VAL A 209 18.68 -3.14 -1.67
N ALA A 210 18.59 -3.54 -2.95
CA ALA A 210 19.30 -2.96 -4.08
C ALA A 210 18.30 -2.27 -5.02
N TYR A 211 18.19 -0.95 -4.87
CA TYR A 211 17.23 -0.12 -5.62
C TYR A 211 17.76 0.23 -7.02
N GLY A 212 16.85 0.20 -7.98
CA GLY A 212 17.03 0.71 -9.34
C GLY A 212 16.29 2.04 -9.56
N PRO A 213 16.47 2.67 -10.73
CA PRO A 213 15.88 3.99 -11.03
C PRO A 213 14.35 4.00 -11.06
N THR A 214 13.74 2.82 -11.27
CA THR A 214 12.30 2.62 -11.43
C THR A 214 11.79 1.47 -10.57
N THR A 215 12.43 1.18 -9.43
CA THR A 215 11.96 0.12 -8.50
C THR A 215 10.50 0.35 -8.11
N MET A 216 9.67 -0.65 -8.40
CA MET A 216 8.25 -0.63 -8.05
C MET A 216 8.05 -0.95 -6.57
N ARG A 217 7.03 -0.35 -5.96
CA ARG A 217 6.61 -0.68 -4.60
C ARG A 217 6.11 -2.12 -4.52
N SER A 218 6.54 -2.86 -3.49
CA SER A 218 6.13 -4.25 -3.27
C SER A 218 4.61 -4.41 -3.12
N THR A 219 3.91 -3.40 -2.60
CA THR A 219 2.44 -3.39 -2.51
C THR A 219 1.75 -3.38 -3.88
N VAL A 220 2.31 -2.65 -4.85
CA VAL A 220 1.83 -2.61 -6.24
C VAL A 220 2.14 -3.93 -6.94
N CYS A 221 3.35 -4.46 -6.73
CA CYS A 221 3.77 -5.76 -7.25
C CYS A 221 2.80 -6.88 -6.81
N TYR A 222 2.43 -6.89 -5.53
CA TYR A 222 1.44 -7.82 -5.00
C TYR A 222 0.09 -7.63 -5.67
N CYS A 223 -0.38 -6.39 -5.84
CA CYS A 223 -1.69 -6.14 -6.45
C CYS A 223 -1.76 -6.59 -7.92
N MET A 224 -0.71 -6.32 -8.71
CA MET A 224 -0.59 -6.79 -10.09
C MET A 224 -0.55 -8.33 -10.14
N THR A 225 0.15 -8.97 -9.20
CA THR A 225 0.22 -10.43 -9.11
C THR A 225 -1.11 -11.04 -8.69
N ALA A 226 -1.80 -10.45 -7.73
CA ALA A 226 -3.14 -10.87 -7.33
C ALA A 226 -4.15 -10.71 -8.47
N LEU A 227 -4.01 -9.67 -9.30
CA LEU A 227 -4.82 -9.52 -10.51
C LEU A 227 -4.57 -10.65 -11.52
N ALA A 228 -3.35 -11.18 -11.63
CA ALA A 228 -3.09 -12.35 -12.47
C ALA A 228 -3.72 -13.62 -11.89
N ASP A 229 -4.05 -13.66 -10.60
CA ASP A 229 -4.64 -14.81 -9.89
C ASP A 229 -3.85 -16.13 -10.07
N PRO A 230 -2.54 -16.16 -9.74
CA PRO A 230 -1.70 -17.34 -9.92
C PRO A 230 -2.12 -18.51 -9.03
N LYS A 231 -2.05 -19.70 -9.61
CA LYS A 231 -2.40 -20.97 -8.96
C LYS A 231 -1.16 -21.82 -8.71
N PRO A 232 -1.11 -22.62 -7.64
CA PRO A 232 -0.02 -23.56 -7.42
C PRO A 232 0.22 -24.45 -8.64
N GLY A 233 1.49 -24.64 -9.01
CA GLY A 233 1.93 -25.36 -10.21
C GLY A 233 2.13 -24.47 -11.45
N GLU A 234 1.70 -23.20 -11.41
CA GLU A 234 1.84 -22.29 -12.54
C GLU A 234 3.23 -21.64 -12.65
N ILE A 235 3.57 -21.22 -13.87
CA ILE A 235 4.77 -20.47 -14.19
C ILE A 235 4.41 -19.03 -14.54
N VAL A 236 4.95 -18.08 -13.78
CA VAL A 236 4.70 -16.65 -13.91
C VAL A 236 6.00 -15.92 -14.24
N VAL A 237 5.97 -15.07 -15.26
CA VAL A 237 7.16 -14.39 -15.78
C VAL A 237 7.01 -12.87 -15.75
N ASP A 238 8.01 -12.17 -15.23
CA ASP A 238 8.22 -10.75 -15.50
C ASP A 238 9.31 -10.58 -16.56
N THR A 239 8.90 -10.19 -17.76
CA THR A 239 9.77 -10.13 -18.93
C THR A 239 10.71 -8.93 -18.96
N MET A 240 10.47 -7.93 -18.11
CA MET A 240 11.23 -6.67 -18.03
C MET A 240 11.43 -6.29 -16.55
N CYS A 241 12.00 -7.21 -15.79
CA CYS A 241 11.87 -7.22 -14.34
C CYS A 241 12.68 -6.14 -13.59
N GLY A 242 13.62 -5.47 -14.25
CA GLY A 242 14.50 -4.50 -13.61
C GLY A 242 15.19 -5.09 -12.37
N GLY A 243 14.86 -4.58 -11.18
CA GLY A 243 15.42 -5.09 -9.91
C GLY A 243 14.73 -6.33 -9.34
N GLY A 244 13.73 -6.90 -10.03
CA GLY A 244 13.06 -8.15 -9.64
C GLY A 244 11.88 -7.98 -8.68
N SER A 245 11.35 -6.77 -8.47
CA SER A 245 10.34 -6.51 -7.45
C SER A 245 9.06 -7.35 -7.60
N ILE A 246 8.57 -7.54 -8.83
CA ILE A 246 7.37 -8.35 -9.11
C ILE A 246 7.58 -9.83 -8.81
N PRO A 247 8.57 -10.53 -9.41
CA PRO A 247 8.77 -11.96 -9.15
C PRO A 247 9.15 -12.25 -7.70
N ILE A 248 9.94 -11.40 -7.05
CA ILE A 248 10.27 -11.56 -5.62
C ILE A 248 9.00 -11.46 -4.79
N GLU A 249 8.23 -10.38 -4.92
CA GLU A 249 6.98 -10.23 -4.16
C GLU A 249 6.00 -11.38 -4.41
N GLY A 250 5.89 -11.83 -5.67
CA GLY A 250 5.10 -12.97 -6.08
C GLY A 250 5.51 -14.25 -5.36
N ALA A 251 6.80 -14.58 -5.35
CA ALA A 251 7.36 -15.77 -4.71
C ALA A 251 7.09 -15.81 -3.19
N HIS A 252 7.11 -14.64 -2.53
CA HIS A 252 6.73 -14.53 -1.13
C HIS A 252 5.23 -14.70 -0.88
N ALA A 253 4.39 -14.23 -1.81
CA ALA A 253 2.94 -14.12 -1.62
C ALA A 253 2.14 -15.33 -2.10
N PHE A 254 2.61 -16.03 -3.13
CA PHE A 254 1.90 -17.11 -3.81
C PHE A 254 2.74 -18.39 -3.82
N ARG A 255 2.60 -19.18 -2.76
CA ARG A 255 3.37 -20.42 -2.57
C ARG A 255 2.98 -21.48 -3.60
N GLY A 256 3.96 -22.28 -4.02
CA GLY A 256 3.79 -23.32 -5.03
C GLY A 256 3.73 -22.80 -6.47
N VAL A 257 3.99 -21.51 -6.71
CA VAL A 257 4.09 -20.90 -8.03
C VAL A 257 5.56 -20.64 -8.35
N ALA A 258 5.97 -20.88 -9.60
CA ALA A 258 7.31 -20.55 -10.07
C ALA A 258 7.33 -19.15 -10.68
N PHE A 259 8.16 -18.27 -10.13
CA PHE A 259 8.34 -16.91 -10.63
C PHE A 259 9.69 -16.79 -11.34
N PHE A 260 9.69 -16.20 -12.52
CA PHE A 260 10.90 -15.89 -13.25
C PHE A 260 10.94 -14.42 -13.64
N GLY A 261 12.09 -13.78 -13.50
CA GLY A 261 12.33 -12.45 -14.00
C GLY A 261 13.34 -12.47 -15.14
N GLY A 262 13.25 -11.54 -16.07
CA GLY A 262 14.42 -11.22 -16.85
C GLY A 262 14.42 -9.81 -17.39
N ASP A 263 15.60 -9.36 -17.76
CA ASP A 263 15.87 -8.00 -18.21
C ASP A 263 17.02 -8.05 -19.22
N ASN A 264 17.14 -7.03 -20.08
CA ASN A 264 18.21 -6.96 -21.07
C ASN A 264 19.48 -6.30 -20.54
N HIS A 265 19.44 -5.73 -19.33
CA HIS A 265 20.56 -5.00 -18.75
C HIS A 265 21.26 -5.81 -17.64
N PRO A 266 22.58 -6.10 -17.74
CA PRO A 266 23.30 -6.90 -16.72
C PRO A 266 23.23 -6.35 -15.28
N LEU A 267 23.29 -5.03 -15.11
CA LEU A 267 23.08 -4.39 -13.79
C LEU A 267 21.70 -4.64 -13.17
N ALA A 268 20.65 -4.87 -13.98
CA ALA A 268 19.33 -5.23 -13.49
C ALA A 268 19.37 -6.63 -12.85
N LEU A 269 20.02 -7.58 -13.52
CA LEU A 269 20.23 -8.94 -13.02
C LEU A 269 21.06 -8.97 -11.72
N GLN A 270 22.12 -8.16 -11.64
CA GLN A 270 22.89 -8.02 -10.39
C GLN A 270 22.02 -7.56 -9.21
N ARG A 271 21.13 -6.58 -9.43
CA ARG A 271 20.18 -6.13 -8.41
C ARG A 271 19.18 -7.23 -8.05
N CYS A 272 18.66 -7.96 -9.03
CA CYS A 272 17.75 -9.09 -8.80
C CYS A 272 18.39 -10.13 -7.86
N HIS A 273 19.62 -10.55 -8.14
CA HIS A 273 20.32 -11.52 -7.31
C HIS A 273 20.59 -10.99 -5.89
N SER A 274 20.99 -9.73 -5.75
CA SER A 274 21.16 -9.12 -4.41
C SER A 274 19.84 -9.06 -3.64
N ASN A 275 18.75 -8.67 -4.30
CA ASN A 275 17.43 -8.62 -3.67
C ASN A 275 16.91 -10.01 -3.30
N TRP A 276 17.06 -10.99 -4.19
CA TRP A 276 16.60 -12.36 -3.93
C TRP A 276 17.42 -13.04 -2.84
N LYS A 277 18.76 -12.92 -2.87
CA LYS A 277 19.63 -13.54 -1.87
C LYS A 277 19.29 -13.13 -0.43
N GLU A 278 18.97 -11.85 -0.21
CA GLU A 278 18.60 -11.35 1.13
C GLU A 278 17.16 -11.74 1.54
N ASN A 279 16.35 -12.23 0.61
CA ASN A 279 14.93 -12.51 0.82
C ASN A 279 14.55 -13.95 0.46
N GLU A 280 15.54 -14.82 0.25
CA GLU A 280 15.31 -16.18 -0.21
C GLU A 280 14.47 -16.95 0.82
N LEU A 281 13.41 -17.58 0.33
CA LEU A 281 12.50 -18.35 1.16
C LEU A 281 12.58 -19.82 0.80
N ASN A 282 12.68 -20.66 1.82
CA ASN A 282 12.61 -22.10 1.62
C ASN A 282 11.28 -22.49 0.94
N GLY A 283 11.38 -23.30 -0.12
CA GLY A 283 10.25 -23.75 -0.93
C GLY A 283 9.62 -22.69 -1.86
N ALA A 284 10.21 -21.50 -2.01
CA ALA A 284 9.82 -20.55 -3.05
C ALA A 284 10.70 -20.73 -4.29
N PHE A 285 10.11 -20.61 -5.48
CA PHE A 285 10.80 -20.73 -6.76
C PHE A 285 10.89 -19.36 -7.42
N CYS A 286 12.08 -18.75 -7.40
CA CYS A 286 12.36 -17.48 -8.05
C CYS A 286 13.73 -17.51 -8.72
N ASP A 287 13.82 -17.19 -10.00
CA ASP A 287 15.10 -17.09 -10.72
C ASP A 287 15.09 -15.97 -11.78
N PHE A 288 16.28 -15.54 -12.21
CA PHE A 288 16.45 -14.37 -13.05
C PHE A 288 17.38 -14.61 -14.24
N PHE A 289 16.99 -14.08 -15.40
CA PHE A 289 17.70 -14.33 -16.66
C PHE A 289 18.02 -13.02 -17.40
N LEU A 290 19.15 -13.02 -18.11
CA LEU A 290 19.48 -11.98 -19.08
C LEU A 290 18.82 -12.34 -20.42
N TRP A 291 17.83 -11.56 -20.85
CA TRP A 291 17.12 -11.82 -22.11
C TRP A 291 16.55 -10.55 -22.76
N SER A 292 15.97 -10.70 -23.95
CA SER A 292 15.19 -9.66 -24.60
C SER A 292 13.70 -9.98 -24.51
N ALA A 293 12.89 -9.05 -24.03
CA ALA A 293 11.44 -9.25 -23.91
C ALA A 293 10.71 -9.39 -25.26
N VAL A 294 11.36 -9.00 -26.37
CA VAL A 294 10.85 -9.19 -27.75
C VAL A 294 11.34 -10.49 -28.40
N CYS A 295 12.17 -11.27 -27.70
CA CYS A 295 12.69 -12.58 -28.15
C CYS A 295 13.12 -13.40 -26.93
N LEU A 296 12.13 -13.99 -26.26
CA LEU A 296 12.30 -14.77 -25.04
C LEU A 296 12.84 -16.16 -25.38
N PRO A 297 13.84 -16.66 -24.63
CA PRO A 297 14.37 -18.02 -24.79
C PRO A 297 13.42 -19.08 -24.19
N LEU A 298 12.11 -18.92 -24.39
CA LEU A 298 11.05 -19.79 -23.88
C LEU A 298 10.30 -20.44 -25.05
N LYS A 299 9.85 -21.67 -24.84
CA LYS A 299 9.02 -22.40 -25.82
C LYS A 299 7.66 -21.71 -25.96
N SER A 300 7.02 -21.91 -27.10
CA SER A 300 5.63 -21.48 -27.28
C SER A 300 4.72 -22.23 -26.30
N ASN A 301 3.67 -21.57 -25.79
CA ASN A 301 2.69 -22.14 -24.87
C ASN A 301 3.27 -22.72 -23.56
N SER A 302 4.41 -22.21 -23.07
CA SER A 302 5.11 -22.81 -21.92
C SER A 302 4.83 -22.13 -20.58
N ILE A 303 4.23 -20.94 -20.56
CA ILE A 303 4.01 -20.18 -19.31
C ILE A 303 2.53 -19.83 -19.10
N ASP A 304 2.14 -19.62 -17.85
CA ASP A 304 0.76 -19.37 -17.41
C ASP A 304 0.40 -17.90 -17.37
N ALA A 305 1.32 -17.07 -16.88
CA ALA A 305 1.09 -15.65 -16.79
C ALA A 305 2.35 -14.82 -17.03
N ILE A 306 2.15 -13.63 -17.59
CA ILE A 306 3.14 -12.56 -17.61
C ILE A 306 2.63 -11.42 -16.74
N ILE A 307 3.48 -10.90 -15.85
CA ILE A 307 3.19 -9.72 -15.05
C ILE A 307 4.38 -8.78 -15.19
N THR A 308 4.19 -7.59 -15.76
CA THR A 308 5.34 -6.73 -16.05
C THR A 308 5.00 -5.24 -16.02
N ASP A 309 6.00 -4.44 -15.64
CA ASP A 309 5.94 -2.98 -15.71
C ASP A 309 6.55 -2.50 -17.03
N MET A 310 5.72 -1.93 -17.90
CA MET A 310 6.14 -1.52 -19.24
C MET A 310 7.05 -0.28 -19.17
N PRO A 311 8.01 -0.10 -20.10
CA PRO A 311 8.73 1.17 -20.20
C PRO A 311 7.77 2.32 -20.53
N PHE A 312 7.78 3.37 -19.70
CA PHE A 312 6.85 4.50 -19.81
C PHE A 312 7.27 5.59 -20.81
N GLY A 313 8.45 5.50 -21.43
CA GLY A 313 8.94 6.51 -22.37
C GLY A 313 9.28 7.88 -21.74
N LYS A 314 9.42 7.93 -20.40
CA LYS A 314 9.75 9.15 -19.62
C LYS A 314 11.13 9.08 -18.95
N LYS A 315 11.44 7.96 -18.28
CA LYS A 315 12.75 7.71 -17.65
C LYS A 315 13.59 6.67 -18.40
N LEU A 316 12.93 5.79 -19.16
CA LEU A 316 13.53 4.75 -20.01
C LEU A 316 12.71 4.69 -21.31
N GLY A 317 13.40 4.72 -22.46
CA GLY A 317 12.81 4.74 -23.81
C GLY A 317 12.11 6.06 -24.18
N SER A 318 11.44 6.08 -25.34
CA SER A 318 10.55 7.17 -25.77
C SER A 318 9.15 6.67 -26.15
N VAL A 319 8.15 7.56 -26.11
CA VAL A 319 6.76 7.26 -26.56
C VAL A 319 6.71 6.88 -28.04
N MET A 320 7.61 7.44 -28.87
CA MET A 320 7.70 7.05 -30.28
C MET A 320 8.17 5.61 -30.45
N ASP A 321 9.11 5.17 -29.60
CA ASP A 321 9.60 3.79 -29.60
C ASP A 321 8.52 2.81 -29.15
N ASN A 322 7.66 3.20 -28.20
CA ASN A 322 6.58 2.35 -27.68
C ASN A 322 5.56 1.92 -28.73
N ARG A 323 5.27 2.76 -29.73
CA ARG A 323 4.35 2.41 -30.84
C ARG A 323 4.85 1.25 -31.69
N ILE A 324 6.17 1.02 -31.68
CA ILE A 324 6.84 -0.07 -32.40
C ILE A 324 7.11 -1.23 -31.44
N LEU A 325 7.56 -0.92 -30.23
CA LEU A 325 7.93 -1.92 -29.22
C LEU A 325 6.73 -2.70 -28.70
N TYR A 326 5.62 -2.05 -28.34
CA TYR A 326 4.48 -2.74 -27.71
C TYR A 326 3.86 -3.82 -28.62
N PRO A 327 3.64 -3.59 -29.93
CA PRO A 327 3.21 -4.66 -30.83
C PRO A 327 4.18 -5.85 -30.87
N LYS A 328 5.49 -5.61 -30.88
CA LYS A 328 6.50 -6.69 -30.87
C LYS A 328 6.48 -7.48 -29.57
N LEU A 329 6.31 -6.80 -28.44
CA LEU A 329 6.16 -7.45 -27.13
C LEU A 329 4.91 -8.31 -27.09
N LEU A 330 3.74 -7.77 -27.49
CA LEU A 330 2.49 -8.53 -27.49
C LEU A 330 2.56 -9.77 -28.39
N GLU A 331 3.22 -9.67 -29.56
CA GLU A 331 3.42 -10.82 -30.44
C GLU A 331 4.24 -11.93 -29.77
N GLU A 332 5.38 -11.56 -29.16
CA GLU A 332 6.24 -12.52 -28.48
C GLU A 332 5.57 -13.12 -27.23
N TRP A 333 4.83 -12.31 -26.48
CA TRP A 333 4.13 -12.74 -25.27
C TRP A 333 2.95 -13.64 -25.59
N LYS A 334 2.22 -13.34 -26.67
CA LYS A 334 1.19 -14.23 -27.23
C LYS A 334 1.77 -15.59 -27.56
N ARG A 335 2.99 -15.66 -28.13
CA ARG A 335 3.66 -16.91 -28.47
C ARG A 335 3.95 -17.76 -27.23
N VAL A 336 4.59 -17.19 -26.21
CA VAL A 336 5.06 -17.95 -25.02
C VAL A 336 3.94 -18.29 -24.03
N LEU A 337 2.93 -17.43 -23.90
CA LEU A 337 1.77 -17.71 -23.06
C LEU A 337 0.96 -18.86 -23.64
N ARG A 338 0.51 -19.77 -22.78
CA ARG A 338 -0.49 -20.79 -23.16
C ARG A 338 -1.82 -20.15 -23.56
N ILE A 339 -2.66 -20.90 -24.25
CA ILE A 339 -4.06 -20.52 -24.49
C ILE A 339 -4.76 -20.40 -23.13
N GLY A 340 -5.47 -19.29 -22.92
CA GLY A 340 -6.03 -18.93 -21.62
C GLY A 340 -5.02 -18.32 -20.63
N GLY A 341 -3.74 -18.21 -21.00
CA GLY A 341 -2.71 -17.57 -20.19
C GLY A 341 -3.00 -16.08 -19.96
N ARG A 342 -2.58 -15.55 -18.81
CA ARG A 342 -2.91 -14.18 -18.40
C ARG A 342 -1.74 -13.22 -18.61
N LEU A 343 -2.05 -12.01 -19.05
CA LEU A 343 -1.07 -10.92 -19.14
C LEU A 343 -1.56 -9.76 -18.27
N VAL A 344 -0.78 -9.39 -17.27
CA VAL A 344 -0.99 -8.18 -16.46
C VAL A 344 0.13 -7.20 -16.76
N LEU A 345 -0.22 -6.05 -17.31
CA LEU A 345 0.75 -5.01 -17.64
C LEU A 345 0.41 -3.71 -16.93
N LEU A 346 1.44 -2.94 -16.58
CA LEU A 346 1.32 -1.56 -16.10
C LEU A 346 1.99 -0.62 -17.10
N THR A 347 1.32 0.43 -17.55
CA THR A 347 1.93 1.44 -18.42
C THR A 347 1.33 2.82 -18.22
N HIS A 348 2.13 3.87 -18.40
CA HIS A 348 1.63 5.23 -18.54
C HIS A 348 1.24 5.59 -19.98
N ASP A 349 1.77 4.87 -20.98
CA ASP A 349 1.49 5.12 -22.39
C ASP A 349 0.24 4.38 -22.88
N ARG A 350 -0.92 4.83 -22.36
CA ARG A 350 -2.23 4.27 -22.67
C ARG A 350 -2.51 4.21 -24.17
N ARG A 351 -2.14 5.26 -24.90
CA ARG A 351 -2.46 5.36 -26.34
C ARG A 351 -1.75 4.26 -27.13
N SER A 352 -0.46 4.03 -26.87
CA SER A 352 0.30 3.02 -27.59
C SER A 352 -0.17 1.60 -27.25
N ILE A 353 -0.50 1.32 -25.98
CA ILE A 353 -0.98 -0.02 -25.61
C ILE A 353 -2.39 -0.30 -26.13
N ASP A 354 -3.31 0.67 -26.05
CA ASP A 354 -4.67 0.53 -26.59
C ASP A 354 -4.62 0.26 -28.10
N ALA A 355 -3.75 0.97 -28.84
CA ALA A 355 -3.55 0.76 -30.26
C ALA A 355 -2.90 -0.60 -30.59
N ALA A 356 -1.97 -1.09 -29.75
CA ALA A 356 -1.33 -2.38 -29.94
C ALA A 356 -2.32 -3.54 -29.70
N ILE A 357 -3.12 -3.47 -28.63
CA ILE A 357 -4.16 -4.46 -28.34
C ILE A 357 -5.22 -4.47 -29.44
N LEU A 358 -5.67 -3.30 -29.92
CA LEU A 358 -6.69 -3.21 -30.96
C LEU A 358 -6.26 -3.87 -32.28
N LYS A 359 -4.96 -3.83 -32.60
CA LYS A 359 -4.38 -4.49 -33.78
C LYS A 359 -4.35 -6.02 -33.66
N ASP A 360 -4.26 -6.54 -32.43
CA ASP A 360 -4.17 -7.98 -32.14
C ASP A 360 -5.40 -8.49 -31.35
N ARG A 361 -6.55 -7.82 -31.51
CA ARG A 361 -7.78 -8.05 -30.74
C ARG A 361 -8.39 -9.44 -30.89
N GLU A 362 -8.02 -10.15 -31.96
CA GLU A 362 -8.47 -11.52 -32.21
C GLU A 362 -7.75 -12.52 -31.28
N ASN A 363 -6.58 -12.15 -30.74
CA ASN A 363 -5.77 -12.99 -29.88
C ASN A 363 -5.75 -12.53 -28.41
N TRP A 364 -6.26 -11.34 -28.11
CA TRP A 364 -6.29 -10.80 -26.75
C TRP A 364 -7.70 -10.38 -26.33
N ARG A 365 -8.16 -10.91 -25.20
CA ARG A 365 -9.37 -10.43 -24.51
C ARG A 365 -8.99 -9.58 -23.33
N THR A 366 -9.55 -8.37 -23.24
CA THR A 366 -9.43 -7.53 -22.04
C THR A 366 -10.41 -7.99 -20.96
N ASP A 367 -9.88 -8.47 -19.83
CA ASP A 367 -10.72 -8.93 -18.71
C ASP A 367 -11.02 -7.78 -17.73
N SER A 368 -10.02 -6.92 -17.43
CA SER A 368 -10.21 -5.77 -16.55
C SER A 368 -9.16 -4.68 -16.76
N THR A 369 -9.53 -3.45 -16.38
CA THR A 369 -8.70 -2.26 -16.52
C THR A 369 -8.79 -1.40 -15.26
N HIS A 370 -7.64 -0.97 -14.74
CA HIS A 370 -7.53 -0.22 -13.48
C HIS A 370 -6.69 1.04 -13.70
N MET A 371 -7.20 2.20 -13.28
CA MET A 371 -6.43 3.44 -13.28
C MET A 371 -5.71 3.57 -11.94
N VAL A 372 -4.38 3.50 -11.98
CA VAL A 372 -3.52 3.40 -10.80
C VAL A 372 -2.71 4.67 -10.64
N ASN A 373 -2.62 5.21 -9.42
CA ASN A 373 -1.77 6.39 -9.14
C ASN A 373 -0.41 5.98 -8.59
N MET A 374 0.63 6.13 -9.40
CA MET A 374 2.02 5.82 -9.08
C MET A 374 2.82 7.11 -8.91
N GLY A 375 2.96 7.58 -7.67
CA GLY A 375 3.79 8.76 -7.37
C GLY A 375 3.32 10.04 -8.06
N GLY A 376 2.00 10.21 -8.23
CA GLY A 376 1.40 11.34 -8.94
C GLY A 376 1.19 11.10 -10.44
N LEU A 377 1.76 10.03 -11.00
CA LEU A 377 1.48 9.61 -12.37
C LEU A 377 0.28 8.69 -12.41
N THR A 378 -0.68 8.99 -13.29
CA THR A 378 -1.81 8.11 -13.53
C THR A 378 -1.41 7.06 -14.58
N CYS A 379 -1.27 5.81 -14.16
CA CYS A 379 -0.93 4.67 -14.98
C CYS A 379 -2.15 3.78 -15.22
N LEU A 380 -2.09 3.00 -16.29
CA LEU A 380 -3.07 2.00 -16.67
C LEU A 380 -2.52 0.62 -16.31
N CYS A 381 -3.25 -0.12 -15.47
CA CYS A 381 -3.00 -1.55 -15.24
C CYS A 381 -4.10 -2.35 -15.94
N ILE A 382 -3.74 -3.26 -16.83
CA ILE A 382 -4.68 -4.06 -17.61
C ILE A 382 -4.42 -5.53 -17.36
N ARG A 383 -5.49 -6.32 -17.19
CA ARG A 383 -5.45 -7.78 -17.27
C ARG A 383 -6.05 -8.22 -18.61
N LEU A 384 -5.26 -8.96 -19.38
CA LEU A 384 -5.65 -9.59 -20.63
C LEU A 384 -5.60 -11.12 -20.48
N THR A 385 -6.38 -11.82 -21.29
CA THR A 385 -6.28 -13.27 -21.51
C THR A 385 -5.85 -13.53 -22.96
N ASN A 386 -4.87 -14.41 -23.15
CA ASN A 386 -4.45 -14.89 -24.46
C ASN A 386 -5.48 -15.88 -25.01
N ILE A 387 -6.20 -15.49 -26.06
CA ILE A 387 -7.26 -16.26 -26.72
C ILE A 387 -6.86 -16.69 -28.14
N LYS A 388 -5.55 -16.72 -28.43
CA LYS A 388 -5.04 -17.22 -29.71
C LYS A 388 -5.62 -18.60 -30.06
N CYS A 389 -5.84 -18.84 -31.34
CA CYS A 389 -6.18 -20.16 -31.85
C CYS A 389 -4.96 -21.10 -31.76
N GLU A 390 -5.21 -22.41 -31.64
CA GLU A 390 -4.17 -23.45 -31.62
C GLU A 390 -3.31 -23.47 -32.90
#